data_AF-A0A653X9P6-F1
#
_entry.id   AF-A0A653X9P6-F1
#
_cell.length_a   1.000
_cell.length_b   1.000
_cell.length_c   1.000
_cell.angle_alpha   90.00
_cell.angle_beta   90.00
_cell.angle_gamma   90.00
#
_symmetry.space_group_name_H-M   'P 1'
#
loop_
_entity.id
_entity.type
_entity.pdbx_description
1 polymer ?
#
loop_
_entity_poly.entity_id
_entity_poly.type
_entity_poly.pdbx_seq_one_letter_code
_entity_poly.pdbx_strand_id
1 'polypeptide(L)'
;MKFSFLSILFFLFFISCKEKEENNSQESIISIKQYVIKNTYPHDTNSFTEGLFFDGGNLFESTGAPESVANTRSLFGILSLETGKIDVKAELDKSIYFGEGIAKANNKIFQLTYLNKMGFVYDAETYQQLSTFKFENNEGWGLTNLGDSTLIMSDGTDVLTFLDVNTQKPTKKIKVTEYGNPVYRLNELEYINGFVYSNVYTENRILKIDINTGKVVKSIDLSSLYFDVKNRFSGSMEMNGIAYNSKKNTFYITGKMCLLFLKLKF
;
A
#
# COMPACT_ATOMS: atom_id res chain seq x y z
N MET A 1 7.16 -76.53 -55.35
CA MET A 1 5.76 -76.09 -55.12
C MET A 1 5.74 -75.03 -54.03
N LYS A 2 5.42 -73.79 -54.39
CA LYS A 2 4.57 -72.81 -53.66
C LYS A 2 4.86 -71.42 -54.22
N PHE A 3 3.84 -70.84 -54.87
CA PHE A 3 3.79 -69.47 -55.35
C PHE A 3 3.76 -68.49 -54.17
N SER A 4 4.45 -67.36 -54.29
CA SER A 4 4.30 -66.22 -53.37
C SER A 4 3.77 -65.01 -54.14
N PHE A 5 2.54 -64.62 -53.81
CA PHE A 5 1.92 -63.32 -54.05
C PHE A 5 2.22 -62.44 -52.84
N LEU A 6 2.58 -61.17 -53.03
CA LEU A 6 2.12 -60.00 -52.25
C LEU A 6 2.92 -58.76 -52.70
N SER A 7 2.29 -57.81 -53.39
CA SER A 7 1.43 -56.73 -52.86
C SER A 7 2.25 -55.49 -52.51
N ILE A 8 2.07 -54.47 -53.36
CA ILE A 8 2.55 -53.10 -53.25
C ILE A 8 1.92 -52.46 -52.00
N LEU A 9 2.75 -51.90 -51.11
CA LEU A 9 2.28 -51.12 -49.97
C LEU A 9 2.65 -49.64 -50.15
N PHE A 10 1.60 -48.82 -50.16
CA PHE A 10 1.61 -47.36 -50.19
C PHE A 10 2.30 -46.79 -48.94
N PHE A 11 3.28 -45.90 -49.12
CA PHE A 11 3.87 -45.11 -48.03
C PHE A 11 2.98 -43.89 -47.77
N LEU A 12 2.26 -43.89 -46.64
CA LEU A 12 1.58 -42.72 -46.09
C LEU A 12 2.51 -42.00 -45.10
N PHE A 13 2.83 -40.75 -45.41
CA PHE A 13 3.54 -39.81 -44.54
C PHE A 13 2.70 -39.50 -43.30
N PHE A 14 3.20 -39.83 -42.11
CA PHE A 14 2.74 -39.22 -40.85
C PHE A 14 3.84 -38.29 -40.33
N ILE A 15 3.63 -36.99 -40.53
CA ILE A 15 4.39 -35.92 -39.89
C ILE A 15 3.94 -35.88 -38.43
N SER A 16 4.80 -36.34 -37.51
CA SER A 16 4.60 -36.19 -36.07
C SER A 16 4.97 -34.77 -35.67
N CYS A 17 3.96 -33.92 -35.46
CA CYS A 17 4.16 -32.64 -34.79
C CYS A 17 4.36 -32.88 -33.29
N LYS A 18 5.53 -32.48 -32.81
CA LYS A 18 5.89 -32.47 -31.39
C LYS A 18 5.20 -31.27 -30.74
N GLU A 19 4.15 -31.52 -29.95
CA GLU A 19 3.50 -30.47 -29.17
C GLU A 19 4.48 -29.96 -28.09
N LYS A 20 4.62 -28.63 -28.06
CA LYS A 20 5.36 -27.89 -27.03
C LYS A 20 4.39 -27.68 -25.88
N GLU A 21 4.66 -28.28 -24.73
CA GLU A 21 3.99 -27.92 -23.47
C GLU A 21 4.42 -26.49 -23.08
N GLU A 22 3.53 -25.53 -23.32
CA GLU A 22 3.60 -24.21 -22.68
C GLU A 22 3.02 -24.33 -21.26
N ASN A 23 3.91 -24.25 -20.27
CA ASN A 23 3.55 -24.06 -18.87
C ASN A 23 2.80 -22.73 -18.72
N ASN A 24 1.47 -22.82 -18.72
CA ASN A 24 0.58 -21.70 -18.53
C ASN A 24 0.42 -21.45 -17.02
N SER A 25 1.34 -20.66 -16.43
CA SER A 25 1.10 -20.04 -15.13
C SER A 25 0.00 -18.99 -15.33
N GLN A 26 -1.24 -19.42 -15.09
CA GLN A 26 -2.43 -18.64 -15.33
C GLN A 26 -2.52 -17.51 -14.28
N GLU A 27 -1.82 -16.40 -14.51
CA GLU A 27 -2.11 -15.13 -13.84
C GLU A 27 -3.56 -14.73 -14.20
N SER A 28 -4.47 -14.80 -13.23
CA SER A 28 -5.84 -14.36 -13.40
C SER A 28 -5.88 -12.84 -13.57
N ILE A 29 -5.91 -12.35 -14.81
CA ILE A 29 -6.12 -10.93 -15.12
C ILE A 29 -7.60 -10.61 -14.87
N ILE A 30 -7.93 -10.18 -13.64
CA ILE A 30 -9.22 -9.56 -13.36
C ILE A 30 -9.08 -8.07 -13.69
N SER A 31 -9.63 -7.67 -14.84
CA SER A 31 -9.76 -6.26 -15.24
C SER A 31 -11.06 -5.70 -14.67
N ILE A 32 -10.99 -5.01 -13.54
CA ILE A 32 -12.05 -4.09 -13.11
C ILE A 32 -11.71 -2.75 -13.78
N LYS A 33 -12.71 -2.05 -14.35
CA LYS A 33 -12.57 -0.85 -15.23
C LYS A 33 -11.67 0.31 -14.75
N GLN A 34 -11.02 0.21 -13.59
CA GLN A 34 -10.23 1.25 -12.95
C GLN A 34 -8.79 0.84 -12.58
N TYR A 35 -8.45 -0.45 -12.54
CA TYR A 35 -7.09 -0.94 -12.25
C TYR A 35 -6.88 -2.40 -12.71
N VAL A 36 -5.62 -2.80 -12.80
CA VAL A 36 -5.20 -4.16 -13.15
C VAL A 36 -4.28 -4.71 -12.06
N ILE A 37 -4.65 -5.86 -11.50
CA ILE A 37 -3.78 -6.63 -10.60
C ILE A 37 -2.63 -7.21 -11.44
N LYS A 38 -1.39 -6.88 -11.08
CA LYS A 38 -0.17 -7.35 -11.74
C LYS A 38 0.54 -8.45 -10.97
N ASN A 39 0.39 -8.49 -9.65
CA ASN A 39 0.84 -9.60 -8.84
C ASN A 39 0.16 -9.58 -7.47
N THR A 40 0.14 -10.73 -6.80
CA THR A 40 -0.34 -10.91 -5.43
C THR A 40 0.77 -11.57 -4.60
N TYR A 41 1.00 -11.04 -3.41
CA TYR A 41 2.04 -11.49 -2.48
C TYR A 41 1.39 -11.83 -1.12
N PRO A 42 2.00 -12.70 -0.30
CA PRO A 42 1.58 -12.89 1.07
C PRO A 42 1.79 -11.60 1.89
N HIS A 43 0.95 -11.42 2.90
CA HIS A 43 1.07 -10.34 3.89
C HIS A 43 0.82 -10.90 5.29
N ASP A 44 1.50 -10.35 6.30
CA ASP A 44 1.32 -10.79 7.68
C ASP A 44 -0.08 -10.42 8.19
N THR A 45 -0.88 -11.41 8.55
CA THR A 45 -2.22 -11.19 9.11
C THR A 45 -2.19 -10.60 10.52
N ASN A 46 -1.00 -10.41 11.12
CA ASN A 46 -0.82 -9.63 12.35
C ASN A 46 -0.39 -8.17 12.08
N SER A 47 -0.11 -7.79 10.83
CA SER A 47 0.21 -6.40 10.47
C SER A 47 -1.07 -5.58 10.41
N PHE A 48 -1.26 -4.68 11.36
CA PHE A 48 -2.31 -3.69 11.32
C PHE A 48 -1.77 -2.47 10.55
N THR A 49 -1.72 -2.54 9.21
CA THR A 49 -1.07 -1.54 8.36
C THR A 49 -1.67 -0.14 8.54
N GLU A 50 -0.84 0.83 8.93
CA GLU A 50 -1.23 2.24 9.10
C GLU A 50 -0.42 3.23 8.25
N GLY A 51 0.69 2.77 7.68
CA GLY A 51 1.44 3.57 6.71
C GLY A 51 2.28 2.70 5.81
N LEU A 52 2.42 3.10 4.55
CA LEU A 52 3.19 2.37 3.56
C LEU A 52 3.91 3.37 2.64
N PHE A 53 5.18 3.15 2.32
CA PHE A 53 5.83 3.89 1.23
C PHE A 53 6.88 3.05 0.52
N PHE A 54 7.23 3.47 -0.70
CA PHE A 54 8.28 2.83 -1.49
C PHE A 54 9.49 3.75 -1.63
N ASP A 55 10.66 3.29 -1.24
CA ASP A 55 11.91 4.04 -1.38
C ASP A 55 13.09 3.12 -1.70
N GLY A 56 13.95 3.54 -2.63
CA GLY A 56 15.20 2.84 -2.90
C GLY A 56 15.10 1.39 -3.40
N GLY A 57 13.91 0.89 -3.75
CA GLY A 57 13.69 -0.52 -4.07
C GLY A 57 12.99 -1.31 -2.96
N ASN A 58 12.84 -0.71 -1.79
CA ASN A 58 12.25 -1.32 -0.60
C ASN A 58 10.83 -0.78 -0.36
N LEU A 59 9.99 -1.63 0.21
CA LEU A 59 8.70 -1.24 0.78
C LEU A 59 8.89 -1.07 2.27
N PHE A 60 8.46 0.07 2.79
CA PHE A 60 8.46 0.35 4.21
C PHE A 60 7.03 0.34 4.71
N GLU A 61 6.78 -0.36 5.79
CA GLU A 61 5.46 -0.48 6.40
C GLU A 61 5.52 -0.05 7.86
N SER A 62 4.54 0.75 8.27
CA SER A 62 4.23 1.08 9.66
C SER A 62 2.94 0.38 10.05
N THR A 63 2.91 -0.17 11.26
CA THR A 63 1.76 -0.87 11.82
C THR A 63 1.32 -0.25 13.14
N GLY A 64 0.02 -0.35 13.41
CA GLY A 64 -0.60 -0.05 14.69
C GLY A 64 -0.79 -1.29 15.58
N ALA A 65 -1.25 -1.07 16.81
CA ALA A 65 -1.50 -2.14 17.77
C ALA A 65 -2.79 -1.93 18.56
N PRO A 66 -3.97 -2.21 17.97
CA PRO A 66 -5.23 -2.08 18.69
C PRO A 66 -5.28 -3.05 19.87
N GLU A 67 -5.68 -2.55 21.05
CA GLU A 67 -5.73 -3.36 22.28
C GLU A 67 -6.64 -4.59 22.15
N SER A 68 -7.69 -4.48 21.33
CA SER A 68 -8.65 -5.56 21.08
C SER A 68 -8.12 -6.70 20.21
N VAL A 69 -6.95 -6.53 19.58
CA VAL A 69 -6.35 -7.51 18.68
C VAL A 69 -5.03 -8.00 19.28
N ALA A 70 -4.98 -9.29 19.60
CA ALA A 70 -3.75 -9.91 20.09
C ALA A 70 -2.68 -9.92 18.98
N ASN A 71 -1.41 -9.88 19.39
CA ASN A 71 -0.21 -10.02 18.53
C ASN A 71 0.06 -8.87 17.53
N THR A 72 -0.76 -7.81 17.49
CA THR A 72 -0.41 -6.58 16.77
C THR A 72 0.62 -5.76 17.54
N ARG A 73 1.45 -5.01 16.81
CA ARG A 73 2.60 -4.25 17.33
C ARG A 73 2.67 -2.89 16.63
N SER A 74 3.04 -1.86 17.39
CA SER A 74 3.27 -0.52 16.85
C SER A 74 4.72 -0.42 16.39
N LEU A 75 5.01 -0.68 15.12
CA LEU A 75 6.39 -0.75 14.62
C LEU A 75 6.49 -0.23 13.19
N PHE A 76 7.71 -0.07 12.70
CA PHE A 76 7.94 0.01 11.26
C PHE A 76 9.18 -0.77 10.83
N GLY A 77 9.22 -1.13 9.55
CA GLY A 77 10.41 -1.73 8.95
C GLY A 77 10.27 -2.00 7.46
N ILE A 78 11.19 -2.81 6.93
CA ILE A 78 11.19 -3.17 5.50
C ILE A 78 10.36 -4.43 5.29
N LEU A 79 9.34 -4.33 4.44
CA LEU A 79 8.48 -5.46 4.09
C LEU A 79 9.15 -6.34 3.01
N SER A 80 9.26 -7.63 3.29
CA SER A 80 9.60 -8.64 2.29
C SER A 80 8.34 -9.09 1.54
N LEU A 81 8.29 -8.84 0.23
CA LEU A 81 7.21 -9.36 -0.63
C LEU A 81 7.20 -10.88 -0.77
N GLU A 82 8.32 -11.55 -0.49
CA GLU A 82 8.39 -13.02 -0.58
C GLU A 82 7.72 -13.68 0.62
N THR A 83 7.93 -13.13 1.82
CA THR A 83 7.45 -13.74 3.07
C THR A 83 6.25 -13.02 3.68
N GLY A 84 5.97 -11.79 3.25
CA GLY A 84 4.97 -10.90 3.86
C GLY A 84 5.37 -10.36 5.22
N LYS A 85 6.62 -10.59 5.67
CA LYS A 85 7.11 -10.19 7.00
C LYS A 85 7.91 -8.90 6.95
N ILE A 86 7.81 -8.14 8.03
CA ILE A 86 8.56 -6.89 8.23
C ILE A 86 9.89 -7.20 8.94
N ASP A 87 10.99 -6.80 8.32
CA ASP A 87 12.30 -6.66 8.97
C ASP A 87 12.28 -5.36 9.80
N VAL A 88 11.97 -5.52 11.09
CA VAL A 88 11.67 -4.44 12.04
C VAL A 88 12.88 -3.52 12.23
N LYS A 89 12.65 -2.21 12.11
CA LYS A 89 13.67 -1.15 12.28
C LYS A 89 13.46 -0.33 13.52
N ALA A 90 12.22 -0.04 13.88
CA ALA A 90 11.88 0.51 15.18
C ALA A 90 10.53 -0.03 15.66
N GLU A 91 10.35 -0.06 16.96
CA GLU A 91 9.10 -0.43 17.61
C GLU A 91 8.80 0.57 18.73
N LEU A 92 7.54 1.01 18.78
CA LEU A 92 7.00 1.87 19.82
C LEU A 92 6.40 1.00 20.93
N ASP A 93 6.47 1.49 22.17
CA ASP A 93 5.75 0.88 23.28
C ASP A 93 4.24 0.99 23.04
N LYS A 94 3.61 -0.13 22.68
CA LYS A 94 2.18 -0.18 22.37
C LYS A 94 1.27 0.13 23.56
N SER A 95 1.78 0.12 24.79
CA SER A 95 1.02 0.56 25.97
C SER A 95 0.88 2.08 26.05
N ILE A 96 1.68 2.82 25.27
CA ILE A 96 1.70 4.29 25.23
C ILE A 96 1.27 4.80 23.85
N TYR A 97 1.74 4.15 22.79
CA TYR A 97 1.63 4.65 21.43
C TYR A 97 0.99 3.64 20.47
N PHE A 98 0.06 4.16 19.67
CA PHE A 98 -0.44 3.48 18.49
C PHE A 98 0.25 4.09 17.26
N GLY A 99 1.09 3.32 16.57
CA GLY A 99 1.83 3.77 15.39
C GLY A 99 0.92 3.96 14.18
N GLU A 100 1.15 5.02 13.41
CA GLU A 100 0.29 5.45 12.29
C GLU A 100 1.11 5.65 11.00
N GLY A 101 0.70 6.57 10.13
CA GLY A 101 1.34 6.91 8.87
C GLY A 101 2.83 7.19 8.99
N ILE A 102 3.56 6.81 7.94
CA ILE A 102 5.01 6.88 7.88
C ILE A 102 5.48 7.41 6.52
N ALA A 103 6.50 8.28 6.51
CA ALA A 103 7.06 8.81 5.28
C ALA A 103 8.56 9.10 5.43
N LYS A 104 9.30 8.99 4.32
CA LYS A 104 10.69 9.45 4.22
C LYS A 104 10.77 10.83 3.58
N ALA A 105 11.54 11.75 4.15
CA ALA A 105 11.88 13.04 3.57
C ALA A 105 13.22 13.55 4.13
N ASN A 106 14.07 14.17 3.31
CA ASN A 106 15.33 14.80 3.75
C ASN A 106 16.22 13.87 4.60
N ASN A 107 16.46 12.67 4.09
CA ASN A 107 17.20 11.58 4.76
C ASN A 107 16.70 11.18 6.16
N LYS A 108 15.43 11.46 6.46
CA LYS A 108 14.78 11.06 7.70
C LYS A 108 13.51 10.29 7.41
N ILE A 109 13.13 9.43 8.33
CA ILE A 109 11.84 8.76 8.36
C ILE A 109 11.02 9.37 9.50
N PHE A 110 9.77 9.70 9.20
CA PHE A 110 8.81 10.27 10.13
C PHE A 110 7.68 9.26 10.33
N GLN A 111 7.35 8.95 11.58
CA GLN A 111 6.22 8.08 11.93
C GLN A 111 5.28 8.84 12.86
N LEU A 112 3.98 8.85 12.54
CA LEU A 112 2.95 9.44 13.38
C LEU A 112 2.47 8.48 14.47
N THR A 113 1.70 9.02 15.40
CA THR A 113 0.89 8.25 16.34
C THR A 113 -0.55 8.72 16.31
N TYR A 114 -1.47 7.85 16.71
CA TYR A 114 -2.91 8.08 16.59
C TYR A 114 -3.40 9.27 17.43
N LEU A 115 -3.56 9.08 18.74
CA LEU A 115 -4.16 10.10 19.63
C LEU A 115 -3.14 10.94 20.40
N ASN A 116 -1.88 10.52 20.44
CA ASN A 116 -0.88 11.13 21.33
C ASN A 116 -0.39 12.52 20.86
N LYS A 117 -0.78 12.95 19.66
CA LYS A 117 -0.31 14.19 19.02
C LYS A 117 1.21 14.27 18.91
N MET A 118 1.85 13.12 18.68
CA MET A 118 3.29 12.95 18.69
C MET A 118 3.76 12.21 17.44
N GLY A 119 4.87 12.64 16.87
CA GLY A 119 5.57 11.90 15.84
C GLY A 119 7.01 11.62 16.24
N PHE A 120 7.58 10.61 15.61
CA PHE A 120 8.96 10.15 15.81
C PHE A 120 9.76 10.41 14.54
N VAL A 121 11.03 10.78 14.72
CA VAL A 121 11.96 11.03 13.63
C VAL A 121 13.12 10.06 13.76
N TYR A 122 13.42 9.37 12.66
CA TYR A 122 14.50 8.40 12.56
C TYR A 122 15.46 8.81 11.45
N ASP A 123 16.72 8.47 11.60
CA ASP A 123 17.69 8.53 10.52
C ASP A 123 17.33 7.48 9.45
N ALA A 124 17.30 7.86 8.16
CA ALA A 124 16.80 6.95 7.14
C ALA A 124 17.79 5.83 6.74
N GLU A 125 19.06 5.94 7.15
CA GLU A 125 20.09 4.94 6.84
C GLU A 125 20.27 3.95 7.99
N THR A 126 20.37 4.47 9.21
CA THR A 126 20.63 3.69 10.42
C THR A 126 19.37 3.30 11.17
N TYR A 127 18.24 3.95 10.88
CA TYR A 127 16.96 3.82 11.59
C TYR A 127 17.00 4.20 13.07
N GLN A 128 18.08 4.83 13.53
CA GLN A 128 18.18 5.33 14.88
C GLN A 128 17.20 6.48 15.10
N GLN A 129 16.46 6.45 16.21
CA GLN A 129 15.59 7.55 16.58
C GLN A 129 16.44 8.80 16.87
N LEU A 130 16.18 9.86 16.10
CA LEU A 130 16.85 11.15 16.22
C LEU A 130 16.14 12.06 17.20
N SER A 131 14.81 12.12 17.12
CA SER A 131 13.99 13.01 17.93
C SER A 131 12.52 12.61 17.92
N THR A 132 11.71 13.35 18.68
CA THR A 132 10.26 13.34 18.57
C THR A 132 9.76 14.76 18.32
N PHE A 133 8.54 14.90 17.81
CA PHE A 133 7.88 16.19 17.60
C PHE A 133 6.41 16.12 18.00
N LYS A 134 5.85 17.28 18.34
CA LYS A 134 4.40 17.44 18.56
C LYS A 134 3.78 18.07 17.33
N PHE A 135 2.63 17.57 16.90
CA PHE A 135 1.85 18.17 15.82
C PHE A 135 0.56 18.81 16.32
N GLU A 136 0.00 19.71 15.51
CA GLU A 136 -1.16 20.53 15.90
C GLU A 136 -2.51 19.87 15.62
N ASN A 137 -2.57 18.92 14.69
CA ASN A 137 -3.78 18.14 14.41
C ASN A 137 -4.24 17.38 15.65
N ASN A 138 -5.54 17.04 15.70
CA ASN A 138 -6.10 16.33 16.84
C ASN A 138 -5.66 14.86 16.89
N GLU A 139 -5.46 14.26 15.73
CA GLU A 139 -5.01 12.89 15.54
C GLU A 139 -3.92 12.89 14.45
N GLY A 140 -3.17 11.79 14.33
CA GLY A 140 -2.29 11.53 13.20
C GLY A 140 -2.72 10.23 12.53
N TRP A 141 -3.03 10.26 11.24
CA TRP A 141 -3.44 9.08 10.47
C TRP A 141 -2.38 8.84 9.39
N GLY A 142 -2.66 9.16 8.12
CA GLY A 142 -1.71 8.99 7.02
C GLY A 142 -0.63 10.07 6.95
N LEU A 143 0.52 9.70 6.40
CA LEU A 143 1.65 10.60 6.15
C LEU A 143 2.31 10.26 4.81
N THR A 144 2.55 11.27 3.98
CA THR A 144 3.38 11.17 2.76
C THR A 144 4.35 12.36 2.71
N ASN A 145 5.30 12.34 1.78
CA ASN A 145 6.16 13.49 1.49
C ASN A 145 5.80 14.16 0.16
N LEU A 146 6.04 15.46 0.08
CA LEU A 146 6.10 16.25 -1.16
C LEU A 146 7.55 16.69 -1.33
N GLY A 147 8.38 15.78 -1.86
CA GLY A 147 9.82 15.97 -1.91
C GLY A 147 10.45 16.07 -0.52
N ASP A 148 11.64 16.67 -0.44
CA ASP A 148 12.41 16.68 0.81
C ASP A 148 12.02 17.77 1.81
N SER A 149 11.24 18.78 1.41
CA SER A 149 10.94 19.93 2.28
C SER A 149 9.61 19.82 3.01
N THR A 150 8.72 18.93 2.59
CA THR A 150 7.32 18.98 3.02
C THR A 150 6.75 17.59 3.27
N LEU A 151 6.08 17.44 4.41
CA LEU A 151 5.21 16.30 4.69
C LEU A 151 3.75 16.70 4.46
N ILE A 152 2.91 15.73 4.13
CA ILE A 152 1.46 15.90 4.03
C ILE A 152 0.83 14.87 4.95
N MET A 153 -0.02 15.32 5.87
CA MET A 153 -0.63 14.52 6.92
C MET A 153 -2.16 14.59 6.84
N SER A 154 -2.81 13.46 7.04
CA SER A 154 -4.25 13.35 7.32
C SER A 154 -4.48 13.02 8.78
N ASP A 155 -5.69 13.27 9.26
CA ASP A 155 -6.11 13.04 10.65
C ASP A 155 -7.57 12.54 10.73
N GLY A 156 -8.06 11.89 9.67
CA GLY A 156 -9.44 11.44 9.57
C GLY A 156 -10.47 12.55 9.32
N THR A 157 -10.08 13.82 9.28
CA THR A 157 -10.96 14.92 8.86
C THR A 157 -10.99 15.07 7.34
N ASP A 158 -11.65 16.11 6.83
CA ASP A 158 -11.61 16.52 5.43
C ASP A 158 -10.39 17.40 5.10
N VAL A 159 -9.41 17.52 5.99
CA VAL A 159 -8.27 18.41 5.81
C VAL A 159 -6.97 17.63 5.65
N LEU A 160 -6.19 17.98 4.63
CA LEU A 160 -4.77 17.61 4.55
C LEU A 160 -3.92 18.77 5.06
N THR A 161 -3.08 18.49 6.06
CA THR A 161 -2.13 19.45 6.64
C THR A 161 -0.74 19.22 6.06
N PHE A 162 -0.14 20.28 5.53
CA PHE A 162 1.24 20.28 5.04
C PHE A 162 2.15 20.75 6.16
N LEU A 163 3.22 20.02 6.44
CA LEU A 163 4.18 20.30 7.49
C LEU A 163 5.55 20.58 6.87
N ASP A 164 6.24 21.59 7.38
CA ASP A 164 7.67 21.79 7.05
C ASP A 164 8.50 20.65 7.65
N VAL A 165 9.38 20.03 6.87
CA VAL A 165 10.15 18.83 7.30
C VAL A 165 11.13 19.12 8.44
N ASN A 166 11.59 20.36 8.61
CA ASN A 166 12.60 20.69 9.63
C ASN A 166 11.95 21.08 10.96
N THR A 167 10.83 21.80 10.92
CA THR A 167 10.14 22.33 12.11
C THR A 167 8.90 21.53 12.49
N GLN A 168 8.39 20.68 11.58
CA GLN A 168 7.14 19.93 11.67
C GLN A 168 5.92 20.82 11.95
N LYS A 169 6.01 22.11 11.62
CA LYS A 169 4.93 23.08 11.78
C LYS A 169 4.05 23.15 10.54
N PRO A 170 2.73 23.36 10.70
CA PRO A 170 1.84 23.55 9.57
C PRO A 170 2.23 24.74 8.72
N THR A 171 2.35 24.52 7.40
CA THR A 171 2.63 25.57 6.41
C THR A 171 1.44 25.85 5.51
N LYS A 172 0.59 24.85 5.29
CA LYS A 172 -0.60 24.92 4.45
C LYS A 172 -1.63 23.90 4.92
N LYS A 173 -2.91 24.21 4.73
CA LYS A 173 -4.03 23.26 4.87
C LYS A 173 -4.88 23.31 3.62
N ILE A 174 -5.33 22.15 3.14
CA ILE A 174 -6.31 22.06 2.05
C ILE A 174 -7.51 21.25 2.53
N LYS A 175 -8.71 21.72 2.18
CA LYS A 175 -9.94 20.95 2.38
C LYS A 175 -10.17 20.06 1.18
N VAL A 176 -10.45 18.78 1.43
CA VAL A 176 -10.72 17.78 0.41
C VAL A 176 -12.20 17.74 0.13
N THR A 177 -12.55 17.86 -1.15
CA THR A 177 -13.95 17.84 -1.58
C THR A 177 -14.17 16.94 -2.79
N GLU A 178 -15.31 16.26 -2.81
CA GLU A 178 -15.81 15.48 -3.93
C GLU A 178 -17.20 16.01 -4.31
N TYR A 179 -17.34 16.47 -5.56
CA TYR A 179 -18.55 17.16 -6.04
C TYR A 179 -19.01 18.33 -5.15
N GLY A 180 -18.06 19.04 -4.53
CA GLY A 180 -18.32 20.19 -3.66
C GLY A 180 -18.63 19.84 -2.20
N ASN A 181 -18.73 18.56 -1.85
CA ASN A 181 -18.96 18.11 -0.47
C ASN A 181 -17.64 17.72 0.20
N PRO A 182 -17.44 18.02 1.50
CA PRO A 182 -16.30 17.53 2.25
C PRO A 182 -16.20 16.00 2.24
N VAL A 183 -14.98 15.47 2.10
CA VAL A 183 -14.71 14.03 2.24
C VAL A 183 -13.95 13.80 3.54
N TYR A 184 -14.61 13.17 4.51
CA TYR A 184 -14.00 12.81 5.79
C TYR A 184 -13.29 11.45 5.72
N ARG A 185 -12.64 11.07 6.83
CA ARG A 185 -11.96 9.78 7.03
C ARG A 185 -10.80 9.54 6.07
N LEU A 186 -10.15 10.62 5.63
CA LEU A 186 -8.89 10.53 4.91
C LEU A 186 -7.87 9.82 5.80
N ASN A 187 -7.37 8.68 5.33
CA ASN A 187 -6.48 7.83 6.09
C ASN A 187 -5.10 7.81 5.43
N GLU A 188 -4.54 6.63 5.16
CA GLU A 188 -3.21 6.51 4.56
C GLU A 188 -3.08 7.33 3.25
N LEU A 189 -1.89 7.89 3.02
CA LEU A 189 -1.60 8.83 1.95
C LEU A 189 -0.38 8.41 1.13
N GLU A 190 -0.42 8.66 -0.18
CA GLU A 190 0.75 8.56 -1.07
C GLU A 190 0.75 9.71 -2.10
N TYR A 191 1.80 10.53 -2.10
CA TYR A 191 1.93 11.65 -3.04
C TYR A 191 2.57 11.21 -4.36
N ILE A 192 1.94 11.59 -5.47
CA ILE A 192 2.40 11.27 -6.82
C ILE A 192 2.07 12.44 -7.77
N ASN A 193 3.10 13.13 -8.25
CA ASN A 193 3.01 14.08 -9.37
C ASN A 193 1.87 15.11 -9.25
N GLY A 194 1.81 15.82 -8.13
CA GLY A 194 0.79 16.86 -7.88
C GLY A 194 -0.53 16.34 -7.32
N PHE A 195 -0.63 15.04 -7.04
CA PHE A 195 -1.80 14.43 -6.43
C PHE A 195 -1.44 13.70 -5.15
N VAL A 196 -2.34 13.70 -4.19
CA VAL A 196 -2.31 12.78 -3.04
C VAL A 196 -3.33 11.70 -3.31
N TYR A 197 -2.88 10.45 -3.25
CA TYR A 197 -3.74 9.29 -3.19
C TYR A 197 -4.07 9.04 -1.72
N SER A 198 -5.34 8.78 -1.39
CA SER A 198 -5.74 8.56 -0.01
C SER A 198 -6.73 7.43 0.11
N ASN A 199 -6.48 6.52 1.05
CA ASN A 199 -7.52 5.61 1.54
C ASN A 199 -8.59 6.41 2.28
N VAL A 200 -9.85 5.98 2.18
CA VAL A 200 -10.93 6.50 3.02
C VAL A 200 -11.30 5.42 4.02
N TYR A 201 -11.00 5.64 5.31
CA TYR A 201 -11.24 4.63 6.34
C TYR A 201 -12.72 4.23 6.36
N THR A 202 -12.98 2.93 6.56
CA THR A 202 -14.29 2.25 6.48
C THR A 202 -14.92 2.18 5.08
N GLU A 203 -14.24 2.69 4.05
CA GLU A 203 -14.69 2.61 2.66
C GLU A 203 -13.69 1.84 1.81
N ASN A 204 -14.17 1.15 0.77
CA ASN A 204 -13.33 0.37 -0.13
C ASN A 204 -12.91 1.20 -1.33
N ARG A 205 -12.31 2.38 -1.12
CA ARG A 205 -11.86 3.23 -2.22
C ARG A 205 -10.58 3.99 -1.91
N ILE A 206 -9.89 4.35 -3.00
CA ILE A 206 -8.76 5.29 -3.00
C ILE A 206 -9.15 6.53 -3.79
N LEU A 207 -8.98 7.69 -3.18
CA LEU A 207 -9.18 8.98 -3.83
C LEU A 207 -7.89 9.45 -4.47
N LYS A 208 -7.97 10.10 -5.63
CA LYS A 208 -6.91 10.91 -6.21
C LYS A 208 -7.27 12.38 -6.03
N ILE A 209 -6.53 13.08 -5.18
CA ILE A 209 -6.82 14.44 -4.72
C ILE A 209 -5.79 15.40 -5.32
N ASP A 210 -6.24 16.44 -6.01
CA ASP A 210 -5.36 17.50 -6.50
C ASP A 210 -4.89 18.40 -5.34
N ILE A 211 -3.57 18.53 -5.12
CA ILE A 211 -3.04 19.27 -3.96
C ILE A 211 -3.15 20.80 -4.05
N ASN A 212 -3.44 21.32 -5.24
CA ASN A 212 -3.61 22.75 -5.46
C ASN A 212 -5.04 23.19 -5.14
N THR A 213 -6.02 22.33 -5.42
CA THR A 213 -7.43 22.65 -5.28
C THR A 213 -8.14 21.92 -4.15
N GLY A 214 -7.59 20.80 -3.67
CA GLY A 214 -8.27 19.88 -2.74
C GLY A 214 -9.40 19.08 -3.39
N LYS A 215 -9.60 19.17 -4.71
CA LYS A 215 -10.69 18.44 -5.38
C LYS A 215 -10.27 16.99 -5.63
N VAL A 216 -11.18 16.06 -5.35
CA VAL A 216 -11.09 14.68 -5.82
C VAL A 216 -11.29 14.67 -7.33
N VAL A 217 -10.31 14.16 -8.07
CA VAL A 217 -10.34 14.06 -9.54
C VAL A 217 -10.59 12.64 -10.04
N LYS A 218 -10.38 11.63 -9.20
CA LYS A 218 -10.70 10.22 -9.48
C LYS A 218 -10.99 9.51 -8.16
N SER A 219 -11.95 8.60 -8.19
CA SER A 219 -12.28 7.68 -7.10
C SER A 219 -12.11 6.25 -7.62
N ILE A 220 -11.24 5.47 -6.99
CA ILE A 220 -10.89 4.11 -7.39
C ILE A 220 -11.56 3.14 -6.42
N ASP A 221 -12.51 2.36 -6.90
CA ASP A 221 -13.30 1.39 -6.15
C ASP A 221 -12.57 0.06 -6.02
N LEU A 222 -12.23 -0.30 -4.78
CA LEU A 222 -11.56 -1.54 -4.39
C LEU A 222 -12.53 -2.57 -3.80
N SER A 223 -13.85 -2.38 -3.90
CA SER A 223 -14.84 -3.24 -3.24
C SER A 223 -14.69 -4.72 -3.61
N SER A 224 -14.56 -5.04 -4.91
CA SER A 224 -14.38 -6.44 -5.33
C SER A 224 -13.12 -7.07 -4.73
N LEU A 225 -12.05 -6.30 -4.60
CA LEU A 225 -10.80 -6.76 -3.99
C LEU A 225 -10.95 -6.99 -2.49
N TYR A 226 -11.57 -6.03 -1.78
CA TYR A 226 -11.86 -6.15 -0.35
C TYR A 226 -12.70 -7.41 -0.06
N PHE A 227 -13.77 -7.64 -0.83
CA PHE A 227 -14.64 -8.81 -0.63
C PHE A 227 -13.93 -10.13 -0.98
N ASP A 228 -13.08 -10.17 -2.01
CA ASP A 228 -12.27 -11.35 -2.32
C ASP A 228 -11.32 -11.70 -1.17
N VAL A 229 -10.58 -10.71 -0.66
CA VAL A 229 -9.69 -10.87 0.50
C VAL A 229 -10.46 -11.33 1.74
N LYS A 230 -11.59 -10.68 2.05
CA LYS A 230 -12.42 -11.00 3.22
C LYS A 230 -13.02 -12.41 3.15
N ASN A 231 -13.36 -12.88 1.95
CA ASN A 231 -13.85 -14.25 1.73
C ASN A 231 -12.76 -15.30 1.93
N ARG A 232 -11.50 -14.99 1.57
CA ARG A 232 -10.35 -15.88 1.77
C ARG A 232 -9.88 -15.91 3.22
N PHE A 233 -9.90 -14.76 3.88
CA PHE A 233 -9.54 -14.62 5.29
C PHE A 233 -10.43 -13.58 5.96
N SER A 234 -11.38 -14.06 6.76
CA SER A 234 -12.36 -13.22 7.46
C SER A 234 -11.74 -12.30 8.51
N GLY A 235 -10.49 -12.54 8.92
CA GLY A 235 -9.73 -11.65 9.80
C GLY A 235 -9.20 -10.39 9.13
N SER A 236 -9.20 -10.32 7.79
CA SER A 236 -8.81 -9.10 7.06
C SER A 236 -9.75 -7.95 7.40
N MET A 237 -9.21 -6.77 7.67
CA MET A 237 -9.96 -5.57 8.03
C MET A 237 -9.91 -4.54 6.89
N GLU A 238 -9.98 -3.24 7.19
CA GLU A 238 -10.13 -2.18 6.20
C GLU A 238 -8.94 -2.12 5.22
N MET A 239 -9.24 -1.75 3.96
CA MET A 239 -8.21 -1.42 2.98
C MET A 239 -7.45 -0.17 3.44
N ASN A 240 -6.13 -0.28 3.58
CA ASN A 240 -5.25 0.78 4.08
C ASN A 240 -3.80 0.48 3.70
N GLY A 241 -3.07 1.47 3.20
CA GLY A 241 -1.69 1.34 2.73
C GLY A 241 -1.59 1.47 1.21
N ILE A 242 -0.86 2.49 0.76
CA ILE A 242 -0.63 2.84 -0.64
C ILE A 242 0.84 3.20 -0.78
N ALA A 243 1.56 2.49 -1.64
CA ALA A 243 2.91 2.89 -2.01
C ALA A 243 3.09 2.88 -3.52
N TYR A 244 3.95 3.76 -4.03
CA TYR A 244 4.14 3.95 -5.45
C TYR A 244 5.60 3.81 -5.87
N ASN A 245 5.83 2.89 -6.81
CA ASN A 245 7.11 2.76 -7.48
C ASN A 245 7.11 3.53 -8.79
N SER A 246 7.71 4.72 -8.75
CA SER A 246 7.82 5.64 -9.89
C SER A 246 8.59 5.04 -11.08
N LYS A 247 9.60 4.20 -10.83
CA LYS A 247 10.40 3.57 -11.91
C LYS A 247 9.58 2.58 -12.75
N LYS A 248 8.60 1.91 -12.13
CA LYS A 248 7.78 0.88 -12.79
C LYS A 248 6.35 1.35 -13.09
N ASN A 249 5.98 2.55 -12.61
CA ASN A 249 4.62 3.06 -12.62
C ASN A 249 3.64 2.01 -12.09
N THR A 250 3.89 1.56 -10.86
CA THR A 250 3.09 0.53 -10.18
C THR A 250 2.79 0.95 -8.76
N PHE A 251 1.56 0.64 -8.34
CA PHE A 251 1.09 0.82 -6.98
C PHE A 251 1.24 -0.49 -6.20
N TYR A 252 1.40 -0.36 -4.90
CA TYR A 252 1.36 -1.41 -3.92
C TYR A 252 0.26 -1.09 -2.92
N ILE A 253 -0.70 -2.00 -2.77
CA ILE A 253 -1.89 -1.82 -1.92
C ILE A 253 -2.03 -3.02 -0.99
N THR A 254 -2.45 -2.77 0.24
CA THR A 254 -2.80 -3.81 1.22
C THR A 254 -3.98 -3.34 2.10
N GLY A 255 -4.13 -3.95 3.27
CA GLY A 255 -5.06 -3.52 4.30
C GLY A 255 -4.64 -4.00 5.68
N LYS A 256 -5.41 -3.57 6.67
CA LYS A 256 -5.22 -3.94 8.07
C LYS A 256 -5.49 -5.44 8.23
N MET A 257 -4.51 -6.18 8.77
CA MET A 257 -4.56 -7.64 8.94
C MET A 257 -4.86 -8.39 7.64
N CYS A 258 -4.56 -7.78 6.49
CA CYS A 258 -4.89 -8.33 5.18
C CYS A 258 -3.98 -9.53 4.89
N LEU A 259 -4.54 -10.61 4.32
CA LEU A 259 -3.74 -11.76 3.86
C LEU A 259 -2.88 -11.44 2.62
N LEU A 260 -3.29 -10.45 1.83
CA LEU A 260 -2.69 -10.17 0.52
C LEU A 260 -2.07 -8.78 0.46
N PHE A 261 -0.85 -8.74 -0.07
CA PHE A 261 -0.20 -7.52 -0.54
C PHE A 261 -0.20 -7.51 -2.06
N LEU A 262 -0.62 -6.41 -2.68
CA LEU A 262 -1.02 -6.40 -4.09
C LEU A 262 -0.22 -5.39 -4.87
N LYS A 263 0.27 -5.80 -6.04
CA LYS A 263 0.87 -4.87 -7.00
C LYS A 263 -0.11 -4.58 -8.10
N LEU A 264 -0.45 -3.30 -8.27
CA LEU A 264 -1.48 -2.83 -9.19
C LEU A 264 -0.94 -1.81 -10.20
N LYS A 265 -1.70 -1.61 -11.28
CA LYS A 265 -1.64 -0.40 -12.13
C LYS A 265 -3.03 0.21 -12.26
N PHE A 266 -3.15 1.52 -12.00
CA PHE A 266 -4.38 2.30 -12.14
C PHE A 266 -4.60 2.84 -13.56
#